data_AF-A0A382D8K3-F1
#
_entry.id   AF-A0A382D8K3-F1
#
_cell.length_a   1.000
_cell.length_b   1.000
_cell.length_c   1.000
_cell.angle_alpha   90.00
_cell.angle_beta   90.00
_cell.angle_gamma   90.00
#
_symmetry.space_group_name_H-M   'P 1'
#
loop_
_entity.id
_entity.type
_entity.pdbx_description
1 polymer ?
#
loop_
_entity_poly.entity_id
_entity_poly.type
_entity_poly.pdbx_seq_one_letter_code
_entity_poly.pdbx_strand_id
1 'polypeptide(L)'
;MKLNTQSIVLLVCLSFGQAHVHAADEAKRRPNIVFILADDLGWRDLSNEGSTYYESPHIDRIAAAGMKFTRGYATCQVCSPSRASILTGKYPPNHGITTWIGDAAG
;
A
#
# COMPACT_ATOMS: atom_id res chain seq x y z
N MET A 1 8.61 -5.21 -66.61
CA MET A 1 7.46 -5.29 -65.69
C MET A 1 7.46 -4.02 -64.85
N LYS A 2 6.56 -3.05 -65.13
CA LYS A 2 6.54 -1.75 -64.44
C LYS A 2 5.86 -1.92 -63.08
N LEU A 3 6.63 -1.92 -61.99
CA LEU A 3 6.04 -1.92 -60.65
C LEU A 3 5.33 -0.58 -60.43
N ASN A 4 4.04 -0.64 -60.10
CA ASN A 4 3.18 0.50 -59.86
C ASN A 4 3.43 1.06 -58.45
N THR A 5 3.67 2.37 -58.34
CA THR A 5 3.90 3.08 -57.07
C THR A 5 2.76 2.86 -56.07
N GLN A 6 1.52 2.65 -56.55
CA GLN A 6 0.38 2.34 -55.67
C GLN A 6 0.50 0.96 -54.99
N SER A 7 1.17 0.00 -55.62
CA SER A 7 1.40 -1.33 -55.05
C SER A 7 2.45 -1.31 -53.92
N ILE A 8 3.37 -0.34 -53.94
CA ILE A 8 4.39 -0.16 -52.88
C ILE A 8 3.77 0.51 -51.65
N VAL A 9 2.90 1.51 -51.84
CA VAL A 9 2.20 2.18 -50.74
C VAL A 9 1.29 1.22 -49.97
N LEU A 10 0.57 0.33 -50.68
CA LEU A 10 -0.30 -0.67 -50.05
C LEU A 10 0.49 -1.71 -49.24
N LEU A 11 1.72 -2.05 -49.67
CA LEU A 11 2.59 -2.99 -48.98
C LEU A 11 3.21 -2.39 -47.70
N VAL A 12 3.50 -1.08 -47.69
CA VAL A 12 4.05 -0.36 -46.53
C VAL A 12 2.97 -0.10 -45.46
N CYS A 13 1.71 0.09 -45.85
CA CYS A 13 0.61 0.20 -44.90
C CYS A 13 0.29 -1.13 -44.20
N LEU A 14 0.46 -2.28 -44.88
CA LEU A 14 0.23 -3.60 -44.29
C LEU A 14 1.30 -4.02 -43.28
N SER A 15 2.55 -3.55 -43.42
CA SER A 15 3.64 -3.86 -42.50
C SER A 15 3.68 -2.97 -41.25
N PHE A 16 3.03 -1.81 -41.25
CA PHE A 16 2.84 -0.98 -40.04
C PHE A 16 1.61 -1.37 -39.20
N GLY A 17 0.70 -2.18 -39.74
CA GLY A 17 -0.57 -2.54 -39.09
C GLY A 17 -0.50 -3.70 -38.07
N GLN A 18 0.64 -4.39 -37.95
CA GLN A 18 0.81 -5.47 -36.97
C GLN A 18 1.60 -5.01 -35.76
N ALA A 19 1.10 -3.95 -35.11
CA ALA A 19 1.37 -3.79 -33.69
C ALA A 19 0.61 -4.92 -32.98
N HIS A 20 1.29 -6.06 -32.80
CA HIS A 20 0.85 -7.06 -31.85
C HIS A 20 0.75 -6.36 -30.49
N VAL A 21 -0.47 -5.98 -30.12
CA VAL A 21 -0.82 -5.72 -28.74
C VAL A 21 -0.63 -7.06 -28.05
N HIS A 22 0.60 -7.30 -27.60
CA HIS A 22 0.87 -8.30 -26.60
C HIS A 22 0.17 -7.75 -25.35
N ALA A 23 -1.12 -8.06 -25.23
CA ALA A 23 -1.75 -8.10 -23.94
C ALA A 23 -0.92 -9.14 -23.18
N ALA A 24 0.08 -8.64 -22.46
CA ALA A 24 0.72 -9.41 -21.43
C ALA A 24 -0.44 -9.80 -20.53
N ASP A 25 -0.76 -11.08 -20.55
CA ASP A 25 -1.56 -11.73 -19.53
C ASP A 25 -0.72 -11.65 -18.25
N GLU A 26 -0.56 -10.45 -17.70
CA GLU A 26 -0.29 -10.25 -16.29
C GLU A 26 -1.55 -10.77 -15.61
N ALA A 27 -1.64 -12.10 -15.50
CA ALA A 27 -2.51 -12.77 -14.56
C ALA A 27 -2.30 -12.01 -13.25
N LYS A 28 -3.28 -11.15 -12.90
CA LYS A 28 -3.15 -10.09 -11.89
C LYS A 28 -2.58 -10.71 -10.62
N ARG A 29 -1.25 -10.66 -10.47
CA ARG A 29 -0.58 -11.40 -9.42
C ARG A 29 -1.04 -10.76 -8.13
N ARG A 30 -1.71 -11.53 -7.28
CA ARG A 30 -2.20 -11.03 -5.99
C ARG A 30 -0.98 -10.49 -5.24
N PRO A 31 -0.98 -9.21 -4.83
CA PRO A 31 0.18 -8.65 -4.15
C PRO A 31 0.36 -9.36 -2.81
N ASN A 32 1.61 -9.54 -2.41
CA ASN A 32 1.92 -9.91 -1.04
C ASN A 32 1.68 -8.71 -0.14
N ILE A 33 1.01 -8.91 0.98
CA ILE A 33 0.75 -7.86 1.97
C ILE A 33 1.59 -8.16 3.21
N VAL A 34 2.46 -7.21 3.58
CA VAL A 34 3.21 -7.24 4.84
C VAL A 34 2.67 -6.12 5.71
N PHE A 35 2.11 -6.48 6.87
CA PHE A 35 1.58 -5.53 7.84
C PHE A 35 2.52 -5.45 9.04
N ILE A 36 3.18 -4.30 9.21
CA ILE A 36 4.11 -4.03 10.31
C ILE A 36 3.37 -3.16 11.34
N LEU A 37 3.27 -3.66 12.57
CA LEU A 37 2.65 -2.96 13.69
C LEU A 37 3.67 -2.82 14.83
N ALA A 38 3.94 -1.59 15.25
CA ALA A 38 4.78 -1.28 16.41
C ALA A 38 3.90 -0.95 17.62
N ASP A 39 4.26 -1.46 18.80
CA ASP A 39 3.57 -1.15 20.06
C ASP A 39 4.13 0.15 20.65
N ASP A 40 3.26 0.97 21.24
CA ASP A 40 3.60 2.24 21.92
C ASP A 40 4.49 3.23 21.15
N LEU A 41 4.46 3.21 19.80
CA LEU A 41 5.18 4.18 18.97
C LEU A 41 4.47 5.54 18.99
N GLY A 42 5.11 6.55 19.56
CA GLY A 42 4.61 7.92 19.62
C GLY A 42 4.64 8.61 18.26
N TRP A 43 3.69 9.53 18.04
CA TRP A 43 3.52 10.17 16.72
C TRP A 43 4.73 11.03 16.28
N ARG A 44 5.57 11.50 17.22
CA ARG A 44 6.79 12.28 16.92
C ARG A 44 8.08 11.50 17.10
N ASP A 45 8.01 10.18 17.31
CA ASP A 45 9.20 9.40 17.61
C ASP A 45 10.04 9.14 16.35
N LEU A 46 9.44 9.17 15.16
CA LEU A 46 10.14 8.96 13.89
C LEU A 46 10.81 10.23 13.38
N SER A 47 11.98 10.08 12.76
CA SER A 47 12.73 11.18 12.13
C SER A 47 11.89 11.90 11.05
N ASN A 48 11.14 11.17 10.22
CA ASN A 48 10.21 11.77 9.26
C ASN A 48 8.95 12.43 9.87
N GLU A 49 8.74 12.33 11.20
CA GLU A 49 7.71 13.04 11.96
C GLU A 49 8.29 14.17 12.84
N GLY A 50 9.57 14.50 12.63
CA GLY A 50 10.24 15.62 13.27
C GLY A 50 11.05 15.26 14.51
N SER A 51 11.24 13.97 14.81
CA SER A 51 12.20 13.53 15.83
C SER A 51 13.61 13.96 15.46
N THR A 52 14.32 14.60 16.39
CA THR A 52 15.76 14.88 16.29
C THR A 52 16.60 13.96 17.17
N TYR A 53 15.95 13.10 17.96
CA TYR A 53 16.61 12.22 18.92
C TYR A 53 16.74 10.78 18.38
N TYR A 54 15.72 10.27 17.69
CA TYR A 54 15.72 8.90 17.17
C TYR A 54 16.02 8.85 15.67
N GLU A 55 16.78 7.85 15.27
CA GLU A 55 17.06 7.55 13.86
C GLU A 55 16.14 6.45 13.36
N SER A 56 15.43 6.69 12.26
CA SER A 56 14.54 5.68 11.64
C SER A 56 14.72 5.52 10.12
N PRO A 57 15.96 5.36 9.61
CA PRO A 57 16.27 5.47 8.18
C PRO A 57 15.53 4.46 7.30
N HIS A 58 15.17 3.30 7.83
CA HIS A 58 14.38 2.29 7.10
C HIS A 58 12.91 2.67 6.99
N ILE A 59 12.34 3.27 8.03
CA ILE A 59 10.95 3.76 8.01
C ILE A 59 10.85 5.01 7.14
N ASP A 60 11.84 5.91 7.23
CA ASP A 60 11.94 7.10 6.37
C ASP A 60 11.95 6.73 4.88
N ARG A 61 12.69 5.67 4.51
CA ARG A 61 12.71 5.16 3.14
C ARG A 61 11.34 4.66 2.69
N ILE A 62 10.61 3.96 3.55
CA ILE A 62 9.25 3.48 3.25
C ILE A 62 8.30 4.66 3.06
N ALA A 63 8.39 5.68 3.94
CA ALA A 63 7.57 6.89 3.85
C ALA A 63 7.86 7.68 2.56
N ALA A 64 9.13 7.82 2.17
CA ALA A 64 9.54 8.54 0.96
C ALA A 64 9.19 7.82 -0.35
N ALA A 65 9.23 6.48 -0.36
CA ALA A 65 8.88 5.67 -1.53
C ALA A 65 7.37 5.40 -1.66
N GLY A 66 6.59 5.75 -0.63
CA GLY A 66 5.18 5.40 -0.52
C GLY A 66 4.29 6.59 -0.18
N MET A 67 3.27 6.31 0.64
CA MET A 67 2.32 7.31 1.10
C MET A 67 2.36 7.37 2.62
N LYS A 68 2.35 8.60 3.16
CA LYS A 68 2.31 8.87 4.60
C LYS A 68 0.98 9.46 5.01
N PHE A 69 0.37 8.90 6.04
CA PHE A 69 -0.87 9.40 6.63
C PHE A 69 -0.56 10.29 7.84
N THR A 70 -0.51 11.60 7.65
CA THR A 70 -0.23 12.58 8.72
C THR A 70 -1.36 12.72 9.76
N ARG A 71 -2.51 12.09 9.49
CA ARG A 71 -3.70 12.08 10.35
C ARG A 71 -4.29 10.66 10.47
N GLY A 72 -3.43 9.67 10.73
CA GLY A 72 -3.83 8.30 11.03
C GLY A 72 -4.12 8.11 12.52
N TYR A 73 -5.38 7.91 12.88
CA TYR A 73 -5.80 7.76 14.28
C TYR A 73 -6.05 6.29 14.65
N ALA A 74 -5.58 5.89 15.83
CA ALA A 74 -6.00 4.63 16.43
C ALA A 74 -7.45 4.74 16.93
N THR A 75 -8.19 3.63 16.89
CA THR A 75 -9.57 3.60 17.42
C THR A 75 -9.62 3.65 18.95
N CYS A 76 -8.50 3.33 19.61
CA CYS A 76 -8.33 3.36 21.05
C CYS A 76 -6.84 3.51 21.38
N GLN A 77 -6.53 4.18 22.49
CA GLN A 77 -5.19 4.34 23.03
C GLN A 77 -4.67 3.11 23.80
N VAL A 78 -5.52 2.09 24.02
CA VAL A 78 -5.14 0.85 24.71
C VAL A 78 -4.82 -0.23 23.68
N CYS A 79 -3.75 -0.98 23.95
CA CYS A 79 -3.13 -1.90 23.01
C CYS A 79 -4.08 -3.05 22.56
N SER A 80 -4.81 -3.68 23.50
CA SER A 80 -5.75 -4.76 23.21
C SER A 80 -6.95 -4.35 22.34
N PRO A 81 -7.73 -3.29 22.69
CA PRO A 81 -8.85 -2.86 21.87
C PRO A 81 -8.38 -2.30 20.51
N SER A 82 -7.23 -1.61 20.45
CA SER A 82 -6.66 -1.13 19.18
C SER A 82 -6.34 -2.30 18.22
N ARG A 83 -5.68 -3.35 18.72
CA ARG A 83 -5.39 -4.56 17.94
C ARG A 83 -6.66 -5.31 17.53
N ALA A 84 -7.65 -5.39 18.40
CA ALA A 84 -8.93 -6.01 18.08
C ALA A 84 -9.65 -5.26 16.95
N SER A 85 -9.62 -3.92 16.95
CA SER A 85 -10.16 -3.12 15.85
C SER A 85 -9.44 -3.38 14.52
N ILE A 86 -8.10 -3.49 14.55
CA ILE A 86 -7.30 -3.80 13.35
C ILE A 86 -7.69 -5.16 12.75
N LEU A 87 -7.85 -6.19 13.59
CA LEU A 87 -8.16 -7.55 13.14
C LEU A 87 -9.60 -7.73 12.68
N THR A 88 -10.54 -7.01 13.31
CA THR A 88 -11.98 -7.20 13.06
C THR A 88 -12.60 -6.16 12.14
N GLY A 89 -11.93 -5.04 11.91
CA GLY A 89 -12.46 -3.90 11.16
C GLY A 89 -13.63 -3.19 11.87
N LYS A 90 -13.76 -3.35 13.19
CA LYS A 90 -14.85 -2.80 14.00
C LYS A 90 -14.30 -1.84 15.05
N TYR A 91 -15.12 -0.89 15.51
CA TYR A 91 -14.78 -0.06 16.67
C TYR A 91 -14.90 -0.82 17.99
N PRO A 92 -14.23 -0.38 19.08
CA PRO A 92 -14.27 -1.02 20.39
C PRO A 92 -15.66 -1.43 20.90
N PRO A 93 -16.70 -0.57 20.83
CA PRO A 93 -18.04 -0.94 21.28
C PRO A 93 -18.66 -2.09 20.49
N ASN A 94 -18.24 -2.30 19.23
CA ASN A 94 -18.81 -3.29 18.32
C ASN A 94 -18.14 -4.66 18.42
N HIS A 95 -16.90 -4.73 18.93
CA HIS A 95 -16.20 -6.00 19.18
C HIS A 95 -16.07 -6.34 20.67
N GLY A 96 -16.45 -5.43 21.57
CA GLY A 96 -16.61 -5.69 23.02
C GLY A 96 -15.30 -5.69 23.84
N ILE A 97 -14.14 -5.67 23.20
CA ILE A 97 -12.85 -5.47 23.87
C ILE A 97 -12.69 -3.96 24.05
N THR A 98 -12.89 -3.46 25.25
CA THR A 98 -12.86 -2.01 25.56
C THR A 98 -11.74 -1.62 26.53
N THR A 99 -11.08 -2.60 27.15
CA THR A 99 -9.94 -2.45 28.07
C THR A 99 -8.80 -3.40 27.66
N TRP A 100 -7.68 -3.40 28.39
CA TRP A 100 -6.61 -4.36 28.13
C TRP A 100 -7.06 -5.78 28.50
N ILE A 101 -6.55 -6.79 27.80
CA ILE A 101 -6.83 -8.19 28.16
C ILE A 101 -6.13 -8.50 29.47
N GLY A 102 -6.89 -8.99 30.46
CA GLY A 102 -6.38 -9.26 31.81
C GLY A 102 -6.68 -8.15 32.82
N ASP A 103 -7.54 -7.20 32.47
CA ASP A 103 -8.10 -6.26 33.43
C ASP A 103 -8.99 -7.00 34.44
N ALA A 104 -9.06 -6.50 35.67
CA ALA A 104 -9.95 -7.06 36.69
C ALA A 104 -11.42 -6.90 36.29
N ALA A 105 -11.73 -5.92 35.43
CA ALA A 105 -13.05 -5.68 34.89
C ALA A 105 -13.42 -6.56 33.68
N GLY A 106 -12.47 -7.32 33.11
CA GLY A 106 -12.66 -8.16 31.93
C GLY A 106 -12.02 -7.58 30.67
#